data_AF-A0A957F987-F1
#
_entry.id   AF-A0A957F987-F1
#
_cell.length_a   1.000
_cell.length_b   1.000
_cell.length_c   1.000
_cell.angle_alpha   90.00
_cell.angle_beta   90.00
_cell.angle_gamma   90.00
#
_symmetry.space_group_name_H-M   'P 1'
#
loop_
_entity.id
_entity.type
_entity.pdbx_description
1 polymer ?
#
loop_
_entity_poly.entity_id
_entity_poly.type
_entity_poly.pdbx_seq_one_letter_code
_entity_poly.pdbx_strand_id
1 'polypeptide(L)'
;MDEKALIDRAKMDKEAFGELYERYVDRMYNYVYYRTGNVADAEDLTAKVFIRAMQHIGSYEHQGVPFSAWLYRIAHNLVANWHRDRSRRTIIALDDVAQWHVQSEGPEFLTELMQDQARLRRAIRRLPADRQELLALKFVERLSNAEIGDVMGRSEGAIKSLYHRTLTALREEMQRQAAPPRSPEP
;
A
#
# COMPACT_ATOMS: atom_id res chain seq x y z
N MET A 1 20.87 5.60 -13.75
CA MET A 1 21.44 6.53 -12.76
C MET A 1 21.18 5.96 -11.37
N ASP A 2 22.18 6.00 -10.49
CA ASP A 2 22.03 5.64 -9.08
C ASP A 2 20.93 6.51 -8.43
N GLU A 3 20.04 5.90 -7.64
CA GLU A 3 18.91 6.58 -6.99
C GLU A 3 19.40 7.73 -6.10
N LYS A 4 20.51 7.51 -5.38
CA LYS A 4 21.13 8.51 -4.53
C LYS A 4 21.61 9.73 -5.32
N ALA A 5 22.33 9.52 -6.42
CA ALA A 5 22.82 10.60 -7.28
C ALA A 5 21.67 11.42 -7.88
N LEU A 6 20.57 10.76 -8.26
CA LEU A 6 19.37 11.44 -8.75
C LEU A 6 18.73 12.31 -7.67
N ILE A 7 18.61 11.79 -6.43
CA ILE A 7 18.08 12.55 -5.30
C ILE A 7 18.94 13.77 -5.00
N ASP A 8 20.26 13.61 -4.93
CA ASP A 8 21.17 14.72 -4.61
C ASP A 8 21.10 15.83 -5.67
N ARG A 9 20.93 15.47 -6.95
CA ARG A 9 20.69 16.45 -8.02
C ARG A 9 19.32 17.11 -7.89
N ALA A 10 18.27 16.34 -7.59
CA ALA A 10 16.91 16.84 -7.40
C ALA A 10 16.76 17.80 -6.20
N LYS A 11 17.75 17.85 -5.29
CA LYS A 11 17.82 18.89 -4.23
C LYS A 11 18.09 20.29 -4.77
N MET A 12 18.79 20.39 -5.90
CA MET A 12 19.23 21.66 -6.47
C MET A 12 18.52 22.00 -7.78
N ASP A 13 17.95 20.98 -8.45
CA ASP A 13 17.36 21.11 -9.78
C ASP A 13 15.94 20.50 -9.82
N LYS A 14 14.97 21.33 -10.22
CA LYS A 14 13.56 20.91 -10.35
C LYS A 14 13.34 19.99 -11.55
N GLU A 15 14.13 20.12 -12.61
CA GLU A 15 14.02 19.23 -13.78
C GLU A 15 14.46 17.82 -13.39
N ALA A 16 15.55 17.69 -12.62
CA ALA A 16 15.97 16.42 -12.03
C ALA A 16 14.93 15.78 -11.09
N PHE A 17 14.08 16.57 -10.42
CA PHE A 17 12.96 16.04 -9.65
C PHE A 17 11.90 15.38 -10.55
N GLY A 18 11.75 15.84 -11.80
CA GLY A 18 10.86 15.23 -12.79
C GLY A 18 11.14 13.73 -13.02
N GLU A 19 12.41 13.33 -13.05
CA GLU A 19 12.78 11.91 -13.17
C GLU A 19 12.38 11.08 -11.94
N LEU A 20 12.42 11.67 -10.74
CA LEU A 20 11.88 11.02 -9.53
C LEU A 20 10.36 10.91 -9.60
N TYR A 21 9.69 11.97 -10.07
CA TYR A 21 8.25 11.95 -10.29
C TYR A 21 7.83 10.79 -11.20
N GLU A 22 8.42 10.71 -12.40
CA GLU A 22 8.11 9.64 -13.37
C GLU A 22 8.34 8.23 -12.80
N ARG A 23 9.37 8.08 -11.96
CA ARG A 23 9.70 6.78 -11.35
C ARG A 23 8.67 6.29 -10.34
N TYR A 24 8.03 7.20 -9.60
CA TYR A 24 7.17 6.83 -8.47
C TYR A 24 5.69 7.21 -8.63
N VAL A 25 5.32 8.00 -9.63
CA VAL A 25 3.96 8.53 -9.76
C VAL A 25 2.91 7.43 -9.80
N ASP A 26 3.10 6.39 -10.62
CA ASP A 26 2.14 5.29 -10.74
C ASP A 26 1.97 4.54 -9.43
N ARG A 27 3.06 4.34 -8.68
CA ARG A 27 3.04 3.66 -7.38
C ARG A 27 2.30 4.49 -6.35
N MET A 28 2.59 5.79 -6.28
CA MET A 28 1.91 6.72 -5.38
C MET A 28 0.42 6.84 -5.73
N TYR A 29 0.09 6.96 -7.01
CA TYR A 29 -1.28 7.00 -7.50
C TYR A 29 -2.06 5.74 -7.10
N ASN A 30 -1.52 4.56 -7.40
CA ASN A 30 -2.17 3.29 -7.06
C ASN A 30 -2.34 3.13 -5.55
N TYR A 31 -1.31 3.50 -4.77
CA TYR A 31 -1.36 3.52 -3.31
C TYR A 31 -2.51 4.42 -2.84
N VAL A 32 -2.57 5.67 -3.29
CA VAL A 32 -3.62 6.62 -2.87
C VAL A 32 -5.01 6.17 -3.33
N TYR A 33 -5.16 5.82 -4.61
CA TYR A 33 -6.42 5.37 -5.20
C TYR A 33 -7.03 4.18 -4.46
N TYR A 34 -6.20 3.21 -4.07
CA TYR A 34 -6.65 2.06 -3.28
C TYR A 34 -7.35 2.47 -1.97
N ARG A 35 -6.94 3.58 -1.35
CA ARG A 35 -7.51 4.04 -0.08
C ARG A 35 -8.63 5.05 -0.23
N THR A 36 -8.65 5.83 -1.30
CA THR A 36 -9.72 6.80 -1.54
C THR A 36 -10.90 6.18 -2.28
N GLY A 37 -10.66 5.19 -3.13
CA GLY A 37 -11.67 4.62 -4.03
C GLY A 37 -12.22 5.62 -5.05
N ASN A 38 -11.54 6.76 -5.24
CA ASN A 38 -12.02 7.86 -6.06
C ASN A 38 -10.87 8.45 -6.88
N VAL A 39 -11.07 8.55 -8.19
CA VAL A 39 -10.06 9.04 -9.15
C VAL A 39 -9.64 10.47 -8.85
N ALA A 40 -10.60 11.38 -8.69
CA ALA A 40 -10.30 12.80 -8.45
C ALA A 40 -9.54 13.01 -7.13
N ASP A 41 -9.96 12.33 -6.06
CA ASP A 41 -9.25 12.36 -4.78
C ASP A 41 -7.85 11.74 -4.92
N ALA A 42 -7.69 10.70 -5.75
CA ALA A 42 -6.39 10.05 -5.97
C ALA A 42 -5.41 10.93 -6.74
N GLU A 43 -5.85 11.57 -7.82
CA GLU A 43 -5.05 12.51 -8.61
C GLU A 43 -4.59 13.70 -7.73
N ASP A 44 -5.52 14.31 -7.00
CA ASP A 44 -5.24 15.46 -6.13
C ASP A 44 -4.25 15.10 -5.01
N LEU A 45 -4.48 13.99 -4.30
CA LEU A 45 -3.58 13.56 -3.23
C LEU A 45 -2.21 13.13 -3.78
N THR A 46 -2.15 12.49 -4.96
CA THR A 46 -0.88 12.15 -5.61
C THR A 46 -0.08 13.40 -5.95
N ALA A 47 -0.72 14.41 -6.55
CA ALA A 47 -0.08 15.70 -6.80
C ALA A 47 0.44 16.32 -5.51
N LYS A 48 -0.34 16.27 -4.42
CA LYS A 48 0.07 16.77 -3.09
C LYS A 48 1.25 16.01 -2.49
N VAL A 49 1.40 14.71 -2.77
CA VAL A 49 2.58 13.93 -2.37
C VAL A 49 3.83 14.52 -3.00
N PHE A 50 3.82 14.70 -4.33
CA PHE A 50 5.00 15.19 -5.05
C PHE A 50 5.29 16.67 -4.81
N ILE A 51 4.27 17.50 -4.63
CA ILE A 51 4.47 18.90 -4.22
C ILE A 51 5.18 18.96 -2.85
N ARG A 52 4.72 18.18 -1.86
CA ARG A 52 5.40 18.12 -0.55
C ARG A 52 6.79 17.54 -0.66
N ALA A 53 6.97 16.47 -1.43
CA ALA A 53 8.29 15.87 -1.64
C ALA A 53 9.26 16.91 -2.25
N MET A 54 8.85 17.62 -3.30
CA MET A 54 9.67 18.68 -3.91
C MET A 54 9.99 19.82 -2.94
N GLN A 55 9.05 20.21 -2.07
CA GLN A 55 9.29 21.25 -1.05
C GLN A 55 10.28 20.81 0.03
N HIS A 56 10.34 19.51 0.35
CA HIS A 56 11.13 18.99 1.46
C HIS A 56 12.38 18.21 1.02
N ILE A 57 12.58 17.98 -0.28
CA ILE A 57 13.71 17.20 -0.78
C ILE A 57 15.06 17.86 -0.43
N GLY A 58 15.13 19.18 -0.36
CA GLY A 58 16.36 19.91 0.02
C GLY A 58 16.88 19.53 1.40
N SER A 59 16.00 19.18 2.34
CA SER A 59 16.35 18.69 3.68
C SER A 59 16.27 17.17 3.81
N TYR A 60 16.07 16.43 2.71
CA TYR A 60 16.00 14.98 2.74
C TYR A 60 17.40 14.40 2.99
N GLU A 61 17.49 13.57 4.02
CA GLU A 61 18.66 12.78 4.34
C GLU A 61 18.35 11.30 4.17
N HIS A 62 19.24 10.57 3.51
CA HIS A 62 19.09 9.14 3.31
C HIS A 62 19.40 8.39 4.62
N GLN A 63 18.37 7.97 5.34
CA GLN A 63 18.47 7.30 6.65
C GLN A 63 18.69 5.77 6.56
N GLY A 64 19.17 5.28 5.42
CA GLY A 64 19.36 3.83 5.20
C GLY A 64 18.09 3.09 4.75
N VAL A 65 17.03 3.85 4.42
CA VAL A 65 15.77 3.36 3.86
C VAL A 65 15.56 3.87 2.44
N PRO A 66 14.90 3.10 1.55
CA PRO A 66 14.62 3.53 0.18
C PRO A 66 13.87 4.86 0.13
N PHE A 67 14.12 5.67 -0.89
CA PHE A 67 13.43 6.95 -1.08
C PHE A 67 11.90 6.78 -1.18
N SER A 68 11.45 5.66 -1.75
CA SER A 68 10.02 5.32 -1.81
C SER A 68 9.36 5.25 -0.43
N ALA A 69 10.06 4.78 0.61
CA ALA A 69 9.52 4.74 1.98
C ALA A 69 9.22 6.16 2.49
N TRP A 70 10.05 7.14 2.14
CA TRP A 70 9.80 8.54 2.47
C TRP A 70 8.57 9.10 1.72
N LEU A 71 8.42 8.80 0.44
CA LEU A 71 7.21 9.17 -0.33
C LEU A 71 5.94 8.51 0.25
N TYR A 72 6.01 7.22 0.59
CA TYR A 72 4.90 6.51 1.21
C TYR A 72 4.51 7.11 2.56
N ARG A 73 5.47 7.57 3.36
CA ARG A 73 5.18 8.30 4.61
C ARG A 73 4.42 9.60 4.35
N ILE A 74 4.80 10.37 3.32
CA ILE A 74 4.07 11.58 2.92
C ILE A 74 2.65 11.22 2.49
N ALA A 75 2.49 10.20 1.63
CA ALA A 75 1.21 9.73 1.12
C ALA A 75 0.29 9.20 2.23
N HIS A 76 0.83 8.40 3.16
CA HIS A 76 0.12 7.87 4.32
C HIS A 76 -0.50 9.00 5.15
N ASN A 77 0.31 10.01 5.49
CA ASN A 77 -0.13 11.16 6.28
C ASN A 77 -1.22 11.98 5.55
N LEU A 78 -1.07 12.15 4.23
CA LEU A 78 -2.06 12.82 3.39
C LEU A 78 -3.41 12.10 3.38
N VAL A 79 -3.40 10.79 3.17
CA VAL A 79 -4.61 9.97 3.16
C VAL A 79 -5.25 9.90 4.54
N ALA A 80 -4.46 9.80 5.61
CA ALA A 80 -4.97 9.83 6.99
C ALA A 80 -5.66 11.17 7.32
N ASN A 81 -5.10 12.29 6.86
CA ASN A 81 -5.75 13.61 6.97
C ASN A 81 -7.06 13.66 6.18
N TRP A 82 -7.05 13.22 4.92
CA TRP A 82 -8.24 13.18 4.06
C TRP A 82 -9.38 12.36 4.68
N HIS A 83 -9.09 11.17 5.21
CA HIS A 83 -10.09 10.36 5.92
C HIS A 83 -10.64 11.08 7.15
N ARG A 84 -9.79 11.74 7.95
CA ARG A 84 -10.24 12.51 9.12
C ARG A 84 -11.14 13.68 8.75
N ASP A 85 -10.88 14.32 7.62
CA ASP A 85 -11.67 15.46 7.16
C ASP A 85 -13.03 15.02 6.59
N ARG A 86 -13.07 13.83 5.99
CA ARG A 86 -14.28 13.25 5.39
C ARG A 86 -15.15 12.46 6.37
N SER A 87 -14.57 11.83 7.39
CA SER A 87 -15.34 11.18 8.48
C SER A 87 -16.10 12.19 9.35
N ARG A 88 -15.62 13.45 9.40
CA ARG A 88 -16.39 14.57 9.97
C ARG A 88 -17.56 15.02 9.09
N ARG A 89 -17.74 14.43 7.90
CA ARG A 89 -18.72 14.82 6.86
C ARG A 89 -19.54 13.65 6.28
N THR A 90 -19.53 12.44 6.87
CA THR A 90 -20.15 11.16 6.38
C THR A 90 -21.36 11.36 5.45
N ILE A 91 -21.45 10.77 4.25
CA ILE A 91 -21.67 9.35 3.89
C ILE A 91 -20.97 9.03 2.53
N ILE A 92 -20.58 7.77 2.30
CA ILE A 92 -20.89 6.91 1.10
C ILE A 92 -19.77 5.92 0.73
N ALA A 93 -20.24 4.67 0.63
CA ALA A 93 -19.84 3.46 -0.12
C ALA A 93 -18.40 3.30 -0.62
N LEU A 94 -17.76 2.21 -0.15
CA LEU A 94 -16.68 1.56 -0.87
C LEU A 94 -17.26 0.43 -1.73
N ASP A 95 -17.37 0.67 -3.02
CA ASP A 95 -17.37 -0.41 -4.01
C ASP A 95 -16.64 0.10 -5.25
N ASP A 96 -15.32 -0.13 -5.29
CA ASP A 96 -14.54 -0.41 -6.50
C ASP A 96 -13.05 -0.45 -6.15
N VAL A 97 -12.55 -1.64 -5.80
CA VAL A 97 -11.10 -1.89 -5.68
C VAL A 97 -10.74 -3.26 -6.27
N ALA A 98 -11.03 -3.44 -7.55
CA ALA A 98 -10.32 -4.38 -8.41
C ALA A 98 -9.23 -3.54 -9.12
N GLN A 99 -7.94 -3.87 -9.16
CA GLN A 99 -7.33 -5.15 -9.43
C GLN A 99 -5.91 -5.14 -8.85
N TRP A 100 -5.56 -6.15 -8.06
CA TRP A 100 -4.16 -6.56 -7.93
C TRP A 100 -3.83 -7.36 -9.19
N HIS A 101 -3.18 -6.74 -10.19
CA HIS A 101 -2.62 -7.48 -11.31
C HIS A 101 -1.29 -8.10 -10.88
N VAL A 102 -1.36 -9.31 -10.31
CA VAL A 102 -0.27 -10.27 -10.43
C VAL A 102 -0.55 -11.01 -11.74
N GLN A 103 0.30 -10.79 -12.74
CA GLN A 103 0.26 -11.52 -14.00
C GLN A 103 0.33 -13.03 -13.73
N SER A 104 -0.62 -13.80 -14.25
CA SER A 104 -0.57 -15.27 -14.23
C SER A 104 -0.94 -15.83 -15.60
N GLU A 105 -0.06 -16.69 -16.14
CA GLU A 105 -0.15 -17.33 -17.45
C GLU A 105 -0.65 -18.80 -17.35
N GLY A 106 -1.52 -19.23 -18.29
CA GLY A 106 -1.63 -20.60 -18.87
C GLY A 106 -2.50 -21.70 -18.19
N PRO A 107 -3.44 -22.41 -18.88
CA PRO A 107 -4.66 -23.00 -18.29
C PRO A 107 -4.60 -24.46 -17.78
N GLU A 108 -5.57 -24.80 -16.92
CA GLU A 108 -5.91 -26.09 -16.26
C GLU A 108 -5.30 -26.39 -14.87
N PHE A 109 -3.99 -26.21 -14.63
CA PHE A 109 -3.45 -26.15 -13.25
C PHE A 109 -3.82 -24.81 -12.56
N LEU A 110 -4.30 -23.85 -13.35
CA LEU A 110 -4.76 -22.55 -12.89
C LEU A 110 -6.05 -22.60 -12.11
N THR A 111 -6.95 -23.57 -12.28
CA THR A 111 -8.29 -23.42 -11.69
C THR A 111 -8.25 -23.43 -10.16
N GLU A 112 -7.51 -24.38 -9.57
CA GLU A 112 -7.33 -24.45 -8.11
C GLU A 112 -6.46 -23.30 -7.59
N LEU A 113 -5.37 -22.97 -8.30
CA LEU A 113 -4.51 -21.84 -7.96
C LEU A 113 -5.25 -20.48 -8.06
N MET A 114 -6.08 -20.29 -9.07
CA MET A 114 -6.91 -19.09 -9.27
C MET A 114 -8.01 -19.01 -8.22
N GLN A 115 -8.61 -20.14 -7.84
CA GLN A 115 -9.57 -20.21 -6.74
C GLN A 115 -8.89 -19.85 -5.41
N ASP A 116 -7.69 -20.37 -5.14
CA ASP A 116 -6.93 -20.04 -3.94
C ASP A 116 -6.45 -18.58 -3.93
N GLN A 117 -6.03 -18.05 -5.08
CA GLN A 117 -5.73 -16.62 -5.24
C GLN A 117 -6.97 -15.74 -5.03
N ALA A 118 -8.15 -16.17 -5.52
CA ALA A 118 -9.41 -15.45 -5.29
C ALA A 118 -9.83 -15.49 -3.82
N ARG A 119 -9.68 -16.65 -3.15
CA ARG A 119 -9.91 -16.83 -1.71
C ARG A 119 -8.98 -15.95 -0.88
N LEU A 120 -7.68 -15.95 -1.18
CA LEU A 120 -6.68 -15.11 -0.54
C LEU A 120 -6.99 -13.62 -0.72
N ARG A 121 -7.33 -13.19 -1.95
CA ARG A 121 -7.72 -11.80 -2.23
C ARG A 121 -8.93 -11.38 -1.39
N ARG A 122 -9.95 -12.24 -1.30
CA ARG A 122 -11.15 -11.98 -0.48
C ARG A 122 -10.80 -11.93 1.01
N ALA A 123 -9.94 -12.82 1.49
CA ALA A 123 -9.48 -12.83 2.88
C ALA A 123 -8.71 -11.55 3.22
N ILE A 124 -7.79 -11.11 2.35
CA ILE A 124 -7.05 -9.85 2.51
C ILE A 124 -8.01 -8.66 2.57
N ARG A 125 -8.99 -8.57 1.67
CA ARG A 125 -9.99 -7.49 1.64
C ARG A 125 -10.84 -7.39 2.92
N ARG A 126 -10.99 -8.50 3.66
CA ARG A 126 -11.74 -8.53 4.93
C ARG A 126 -10.90 -8.11 6.14
N LEU A 127 -9.59 -8.01 5.99
CA LEU A 127 -8.73 -7.57 7.09
C LEU A 127 -9.00 -6.09 7.42
N PRO A 128 -8.75 -5.66 8.67
CA PRO A 128 -8.65 -4.24 9.00
C PRO A 128 -7.67 -3.50 8.06
N ALA A 129 -7.96 -2.22 7.77
CA ALA A 129 -7.22 -1.43 6.80
C ALA A 129 -5.70 -1.36 7.09
N ASP A 130 -5.30 -1.29 8.35
CA ASP A 130 -3.88 -1.24 8.74
C ASP A 130 -3.12 -2.54 8.43
N ARG A 131 -3.81 -3.68 8.45
CA ARG A 131 -3.23 -4.97 8.05
C ARG A 131 -3.16 -5.12 6.54
N GLN A 132 -4.14 -4.60 5.80
CA GLN A 132 -4.07 -4.56 4.33
C GLN A 132 -2.90 -3.68 3.88
N GLU A 133 -2.74 -2.50 4.49
CA GLU A 133 -1.64 -1.58 4.23
C GLU A 133 -0.28 -2.24 4.53
N LEU A 134 -0.16 -2.91 5.68
CA LEU A 134 1.05 -3.67 6.02
C LEU A 134 1.41 -4.68 4.92
N LEU A 135 0.45 -5.45 4.42
CA LEU A 135 0.70 -6.45 3.38
C LEU A 135 1.08 -5.80 2.03
N ALA A 136 0.45 -4.68 1.67
CA ALA A 136 0.79 -3.94 0.46
C ALA A 136 2.24 -3.42 0.52
N LEU A 137 2.60 -2.74 1.60
CA LEU A 137 3.96 -2.23 1.81
C LEU A 137 4.99 -3.37 1.87
N LYS A 138 4.63 -4.51 2.49
CA LYS A 138 5.54 -5.65 2.64
C LYS A 138 5.78 -6.41 1.34
N PHE A 139 4.74 -6.68 0.56
CA PHE A 139 4.81 -7.63 -0.55
C PHE A 139 4.78 -6.99 -1.94
N VAL A 140 4.14 -5.83 -2.10
CA VAL A 140 4.18 -5.07 -3.37
C VAL A 140 5.43 -4.21 -3.40
N GLU A 141 5.58 -3.38 -2.36
CA GLU A 141 6.67 -2.41 -2.29
C GLU A 141 7.96 -3.01 -1.74
N ARG A 142 7.89 -4.25 -1.24
CA ARG A 142 9.02 -5.04 -0.72
C ARG A 142 9.78 -4.34 0.41
N LEU A 143 9.06 -3.54 1.21
CA LEU A 143 9.67 -2.80 2.31
C LEU A 143 10.06 -3.72 3.49
N SER A 144 11.14 -3.35 4.17
CA SER A 144 11.55 -3.96 5.44
C SER A 144 10.56 -3.59 6.56
N ASN A 145 10.57 -4.32 7.67
CA ASN A 145 9.65 -4.02 8.77
C ASN A 145 9.97 -2.67 9.43
N ALA A 146 11.23 -2.23 9.36
CA ALA A 146 11.66 -0.93 9.86
C ALA A 146 11.09 0.19 8.98
N GLU A 147 11.25 0.07 7.64
CA GLU A 147 10.69 1.01 6.66
C GLU A 147 9.17 1.13 6.76
N ILE A 148 8.47 0.01 6.93
CA ILE A 148 7.02 0.02 7.15
C ILE A 148 6.67 0.75 8.44
N GLY A 149 7.50 0.61 9.48
CA GLY A 149 7.35 1.34 10.73
C GLY A 149 7.42 2.85 10.51
N ASP A 150 8.40 3.31 9.72
CA ASP A 150 8.55 4.72 9.36
C ASP A 150 7.37 5.26 8.56
N VAL A 151 6.82 4.46 7.64
CA VAL A 151 5.63 4.83 6.85
C VAL A 151 4.40 4.94 7.74
N MET A 152 4.16 3.92 8.59
CA MET A 152 2.94 3.81 9.40
C MET A 152 3.03 4.54 10.75
N GLY A 153 4.16 5.17 11.08
CA GLY A 153 4.39 5.82 12.37
C GLY A 153 4.38 4.85 13.55
N ARG A 154 4.89 3.63 13.37
CA ARG A 154 4.93 2.56 14.39
C ARG A 154 6.36 2.04 14.55
N SER A 155 6.71 1.50 15.72
CA SER A 155 8.02 0.88 15.90
C SER A 155 8.16 -0.41 15.06
N GLU A 156 9.39 -0.77 14.68
CA GLU A 156 9.65 -2.03 13.95
C GLU A 156 9.07 -3.25 14.71
N GLY A 157 9.20 -3.26 16.04
CA GLY A 157 8.63 -4.29 16.91
C GLY A 157 7.10 -4.37 16.82
N ALA A 158 6.42 -3.22 16.77
CA ALA A 158 4.98 -3.15 16.57
C ALA A 158 4.57 -3.67 15.18
N ILE A 159 5.36 -3.38 14.14
CA ILE A 159 5.15 -3.92 12.78
C ILE A 159 5.35 -5.44 12.74
N LYS A 160 6.43 -5.97 13.35
CA LYS A 160 6.65 -7.42 13.47
C LYS A 160 5.45 -8.10 14.14
N SER A 161 4.98 -7.54 15.25
CA SER A 161 3.82 -8.05 15.98
C SER A 161 2.54 -8.00 15.14
N LEU A 162 2.28 -6.90 14.43
CA LEU A 162 1.14 -6.75 13.53
C LEU A 162 1.21 -7.75 12.36
N TYR A 163 2.39 -7.94 11.78
CA TYR A 163 2.64 -8.89 10.70
C TYR A 163 2.32 -10.31 11.11
N HIS A 164 2.83 -10.77 12.25
CA HIS A 164 2.51 -12.10 12.77
C HIS A 164 1.01 -12.29 12.97
N ARG A 165 0.33 -11.35 13.64
CA ARG A 165 -1.13 -11.42 13.83
C ARG A 165 -1.90 -11.42 12.51
N THR A 166 -1.41 -10.67 11.52
CA THR A 166 -2.02 -10.59 10.18
C THR A 166 -1.93 -11.93 9.46
N LEU A 167 -0.75 -12.57 9.46
CA LEU A 167 -0.56 -13.88 8.84
C LEU A 167 -1.36 -14.98 9.54
N THR A 168 -1.44 -14.94 10.87
CA THR A 168 -2.26 -15.90 11.64
C THR A 168 -3.74 -15.76 11.27
N ALA A 169 -4.27 -14.53 11.24
CA ALA A 169 -5.66 -14.29 10.86
C ALA A 169 -5.96 -14.71 9.41
N LEU A 170 -5.03 -14.48 8.48
CA LEU A 170 -5.16 -14.95 7.10
C LEU A 170 -5.18 -16.47 7.02
N ARG A 171 -4.29 -17.16 7.74
CA ARG A 171 -4.24 -18.62 7.76
C ARG A 171 -5.55 -19.21 8.30
N GLU A 172 -6.07 -18.68 9.40
CA GLU A 172 -7.34 -19.11 10.00
C GLU A 172 -8.54 -18.86 9.07
N GLU A 173 -8.55 -17.73 8.36
CA GLU A 173 -9.58 -17.42 7.37
C GLU A 173 -9.50 -18.37 6.16
N MET A 174 -8.30 -18.65 5.65
CA MET A 174 -8.11 -19.58 4.54
C MET A 174 -8.52 -21.01 4.91
N GLN A 175 -8.21 -21.46 6.14
CA GLN A 175 -8.63 -22.78 6.65
C GLN A 175 -10.16 -22.87 6.78
N ARG A 176 -10.82 -21.81 7.27
CA ARG A 176 -12.29 -21.75 7.35
C ARG A 176 -12.95 -21.82 5.97
N GLN A 177 -12.35 -21.22 4.94
CA GLN A 177 -12.85 -21.27 3.57
C GLN A 177 -12.57 -22.61 2.86
N ALA A 178 -11.66 -23.42 3.38
CA ALA A 178 -11.35 -24.75 2.86
C ALA A 178 -12.19 -25.88 3.51
N ALA A 179 -12.80 -25.62 4.68
CA ALA A 179 -13.66 -26.60 5.34
C ALA A 179 -15.00 -26.78 4.57
N PRO A 180 -15.45 -28.02 4.32
CA PRO A 180 -16.75 -28.26 3.69
C PRO A 180 -17.89 -27.70 4.55
N PRO A 181 -19.02 -27.27 3.96
CA PRO A 181 -20.17 -26.79 4.72
C PRO A 181 -20.59 -27.87 5.71
N ARG A 182 -20.71 -27.51 6.99
CA ARG A 182 -21.28 -28.42 8.00
C ARG A 182 -22.71 -28.74 7.57
N SER A 183 -22.96 -30.00 7.22
CA SER A 183 -24.31 -30.50 6.99
C SER A 183 -25.17 -30.18 8.23
N PRO A 184 -26.40 -29.67 8.07
CA PRO A 184 -27.30 -29.59 9.21
C PRO A 184 -27.57 -31.01 9.71
N GLU A 185 -27.36 -31.23 11.02
CA GLU A 185 -27.77 -32.48 11.67
C GLU A 185 -29.30 -32.65 11.55
N PRO A 186 -29.79 -33.89 11.35
CA PRO A 186 -31.21 -34.18 11.15
C PRO A 186 -32.07 -33.97 12.41
#